data_AF-A0A1C6WGK4-F1
#
_entry.id   AF-A0A1C6WGK4-F1
#
_cell.length_a   1.000
_cell.length_b   1.000
_cell.length_c   1.000
_cell.angle_alpha   90.00
_cell.angle_beta   90.00
_cell.angle_gamma   90.00
#
_symmetry.space_group_name_H-M   'P 1'
#
loop_
_entity.id
_entity.type
_entity.pdbx_description
1 polymer ?
#
loop_
_entity_poly.entity_id
_entity_poly.type
_entity_poly.pdbx_seq_one_letter_code
_entity_poly.pdbx_strand_id
1 'polypeptide(L)'
;MNLKLIQISLSLLLMCLCKAHSNEKKNNNGVMITKSNRLLSELENDGVGKEVYDDQSHYEALVVKDKNGKPVDKNDLKNNVKIVFSDLDGTLLNDHHKVSKLNLESLSKAKNKGIKIVIATGRPIYTANYLIGEDIKKNNLSLVPGIYLNGCTTYGPNGDIIIDNYIDKKLIMDIYNFSKENNLANRMVWYSSEKTYTFEMNEYIDQYMTLEPIIPDIIDEETLKDTKIYKILISLNEQNLPSVLKMYQDKFSDRISVTNPVQTYVELFHYNTNKFEGVKALCKHFDISLNDALAIGDGDNDIEMLKGVGTSIAVQNAASVTKESAKYVGPSNEDDAVHHAVRTFCDI
;
A
#
# COMPACT_ATOMS: atom_id res chain seq x y z
N MET A 1 7.10 19.31 -26.46
CA MET A 1 7.38 19.47 -25.02
C MET A 1 6.60 20.68 -24.53
N ASN A 2 5.58 20.46 -23.69
CA ASN A 2 4.57 21.47 -23.36
C ASN A 2 5.08 22.42 -22.26
N LEU A 3 5.17 23.72 -22.53
CA LEU A 3 5.63 24.75 -21.57
C LEU A 3 4.81 24.76 -20.27
N LYS A 4 3.54 24.33 -20.31
CA LYS A 4 2.71 24.19 -19.10
C LYS A 4 3.19 23.07 -18.16
N LEU A 5 3.79 21.99 -18.69
CA LEU A 5 4.33 20.91 -17.85
C LEU A 5 5.52 21.39 -17.01
N ILE A 6 6.44 22.17 -17.61
CA ILE A 6 7.63 22.68 -16.93
C ILE A 6 7.24 23.65 -15.80
N GLN A 7 6.20 24.45 -16.02
CA GLN A 7 5.75 25.46 -15.06
C GLN A 7 5.08 24.84 -13.83
N ILE A 8 4.38 23.71 -13.99
CA ILE A 8 3.78 22.94 -12.89
C ILE A 8 4.88 22.19 -12.10
N SER A 9 5.88 21.63 -12.78
CA SER A 9 7.01 20.99 -12.11
C SER A 9 7.83 21.96 -11.24
N LEU A 10 8.03 23.20 -11.71
CA LEU A 10 8.77 24.22 -10.97
C LEU A 10 8.00 24.73 -9.74
N SER A 11 6.67 24.89 -9.83
CA SER A 11 5.87 25.37 -8.71
C SER A 11 5.75 24.35 -7.57
N LEU A 12 5.68 23.05 -7.91
CA LEU A 12 5.77 21.95 -6.95
C LEU A 12 7.13 21.90 -6.25
N LEU A 13 8.22 22.08 -6.99
CA LEU A 13 9.57 22.11 -6.42
C LEU A 13 9.76 23.31 -5.46
N LEU A 14 9.22 24.48 -5.82
CA LEU A 14 9.31 25.69 -4.99
C LEU A 14 8.50 25.57 -3.70
N MET A 15 7.31 24.93 -3.75
CA MET A 15 6.50 24.69 -2.56
C MET A 15 7.16 23.71 -1.58
N CYS A 16 7.89 22.70 -2.08
CA CYS A 16 8.69 21.79 -1.25
C CYS A 16 9.86 22.52 -0.56
N LEU A 17 10.53 23.43 -1.26
CA LEU A 17 11.62 24.23 -0.70
C LEU A 17 11.13 25.26 0.34
N CYS A 18 9.97 25.87 0.12
CA CYS A 18 9.40 26.84 1.07
C CYS A 18 8.89 26.19 2.36
N LYS A 19 8.37 24.96 2.32
CA LYS A 19 8.01 24.20 3.54
C LYS A 19 9.22 23.77 4.36
N ALA A 20 10.38 23.59 3.74
CA ALA A 20 11.62 23.24 4.45
C ALA A 20 12.24 24.41 5.25
N HIS A 21 11.87 25.66 4.95
CA HIS A 21 12.46 26.85 5.59
C HIS A 21 11.63 27.52 6.71
N SER A 22 10.47 26.95 7.07
CA SER A 22 9.51 27.61 7.98
C SER A 22 9.37 26.95 9.37
N ASN A 23 10.41 26.28 9.88
CA ASN A 23 10.40 25.76 11.26
C ASN A 23 11.68 26.16 12.02
N GLU A 24 11.88 27.46 12.22
CA GLU A 24 12.69 27.97 13.33
C GLU A 24 11.77 28.58 14.39
N LYS A 25 11.38 27.76 15.38
CA LYS A 25 10.89 28.27 16.67
C LYS A 25 12.04 28.26 17.67
N LYS A 26 12.41 29.45 18.14
CA LYS A 26 13.33 29.69 19.25
C LYS A 26 12.92 28.88 20.47
N ASN A 27 13.81 28.03 20.96
CA ASN A 27 13.82 27.58 22.35
C ASN A 27 15.23 27.79 22.91
N ASN A 28 15.34 28.68 23.89
CA ASN A 28 16.51 28.80 24.76
C ASN A 28 16.57 27.55 25.64
N ASN A 29 17.56 26.68 25.41
CA ASN A 29 18.40 26.04 26.43
C ASN A 29 19.37 25.11 25.71
N GLY A 30 20.66 25.39 25.89
CA GLY A 30 21.73 24.85 25.06
C GLY A 30 22.03 23.38 25.28
N VAL A 31 22.11 22.64 24.17
CA VAL A 31 23.10 21.59 23.90
C VAL A 31 23.32 21.60 22.38
N MET A 32 24.54 21.91 21.92
CA MET A 32 24.91 21.80 20.51
C MET A 32 25.14 20.34 20.15
N ILE A 33 24.37 19.81 19.19
CA ILE A 33 24.76 18.65 18.40
C ILE A 33 24.75 19.09 16.93
N THR A 34 25.92 19.38 16.40
CA THR A 34 26.15 19.72 15.00
C THR A 34 26.01 18.46 14.14
N LYS A 35 24.87 18.30 13.44
CA LYS A 35 24.77 17.39 12.30
C LYS A 35 25.36 18.08 11.07
N SER A 36 26.54 17.62 10.63
CA SER A 36 27.20 18.11 9.42
C SER A 36 26.65 17.36 8.19
N ASN A 37 26.04 18.10 7.27
CA ASN A 37 25.78 17.67 5.90
C ASN A 37 27.11 17.51 5.16
N ARG A 38 27.36 16.36 4.52
CA ARG A 38 28.43 16.28 3.52
C ARG A 38 27.98 15.48 2.30
N LEU A 39 27.73 16.25 1.24
CA LEU A 39 27.71 15.81 -0.15
C LEU A 39 29.08 15.22 -0.55
N LEU A 40 29.00 14.25 -1.46
CA LEU A 40 30.08 13.52 -2.11
C LEU A 40 31.19 14.42 -2.70
N SER A 41 32.45 14.03 -2.47
CA SER A 41 33.56 14.27 -3.38
C SER A 41 34.57 13.13 -3.25
N GLU A 42 34.87 12.48 -4.37
CA GLU A 42 35.91 11.46 -4.51
C GLU A 42 37.31 12.07 -4.33
N LEU A 43 38.20 11.36 -3.62
CA LEU A 43 39.55 10.92 -4.05
C LEU A 43 40.54 10.77 -2.89
N GLU A 44 41.18 9.59 -2.92
CA GLU A 44 42.56 9.25 -2.53
C GLU A 44 42.97 9.08 -1.06
N ASN A 45 43.68 7.95 -0.86
CA ASN A 45 44.30 7.42 0.35
C ASN A 45 45.24 8.41 1.03
N ASP A 46 45.24 8.41 2.37
CA ASP A 46 46.43 8.08 3.16
C ASP A 46 46.04 7.80 4.62
N GLY A 47 46.82 6.92 5.25
CA GLY A 47 46.38 6.10 6.37
C GLY A 47 46.24 6.76 7.74
N VAL A 48 46.07 5.85 8.70
CA VAL A 48 46.06 5.95 10.16
C VAL A 48 44.66 5.72 10.77
N GLY A 49 44.59 4.65 11.56
CA GLY A 49 43.40 4.00 12.03
C GLY A 49 42.39 4.91 12.73
N LYS A 50 41.12 4.71 12.37
CA LYS A 50 40.00 4.90 13.26
C LYS A 50 39.22 3.60 13.29
N GLU A 51 39.13 3.05 14.49
CA GLU A 51 38.33 1.89 14.82
C GLU A 51 36.88 2.11 14.33
N VAL A 52 36.42 1.18 13.50
CA VAL A 52 35.03 1.03 13.11
C VAL A 52 34.29 0.49 14.34
N TYR A 53 33.83 1.38 15.21
CA TYR A 53 32.89 1.02 16.26
C TYR A 53 31.47 0.97 15.67
N ASP A 54 31.12 -0.26 15.28
CA ASP A 54 29.86 -0.94 15.61
C ASP A 54 28.52 -0.34 15.12
N ASP A 55 28.15 -0.71 13.90
CA ASP A 55 26.80 -0.65 13.33
C ASP A 55 25.96 -1.93 13.64
N GLN A 56 26.46 -2.86 14.48
CA GLN A 56 25.73 -4.09 14.81
C GLN A 56 24.61 -3.83 15.83
N SER A 57 24.77 -2.86 16.73
CA SER A 57 23.75 -2.54 17.73
C SER A 57 22.42 -2.03 17.14
N HIS A 58 22.46 -1.34 16.00
CA HIS A 58 21.25 -0.90 15.29
C HIS A 58 20.58 -2.06 14.54
N TYR A 59 21.35 -2.96 13.95
CA TYR A 59 20.84 -4.17 13.30
C TYR A 59 20.26 -5.20 14.30
N GLU A 60 20.78 -5.27 15.52
CA GLU A 60 20.20 -6.11 16.59
C GLU A 60 18.82 -5.61 17.06
N ALA A 61 18.49 -4.33 16.85
CA ALA A 61 17.18 -3.77 17.19
C ALA A 61 16.09 -4.08 16.13
N LEU A 62 16.49 -4.32 14.88
CA LEU A 62 15.60 -4.57 13.74
C LEU A 62 15.28 -6.07 13.62
N VAL A 63 14.53 -6.57 14.58
CA VAL A 63 14.11 -7.98 14.64
C VAL A 63 12.60 -8.10 14.75
N VAL A 64 12.06 -9.19 14.22
CA VAL A 64 10.65 -9.55 14.45
C VAL A 64 10.49 -9.98 15.91
N LYS A 65 9.45 -9.46 16.56
CA LYS A 65 9.15 -9.71 17.97
C LYS A 65 7.77 -10.33 18.16
N ASP A 66 7.64 -11.17 19.17
CA ASP A 66 6.35 -11.69 19.63
C ASP A 66 5.54 -10.59 20.35
N LYS A 67 4.33 -10.96 20.79
CA LYS A 67 3.44 -10.05 21.55
C LYS A 67 3.99 -9.58 22.89
N ASN A 68 4.97 -10.27 23.44
CA ASN A 68 5.64 -9.90 24.69
C ASN A 68 6.90 -9.05 24.42
N GLY A 69 7.18 -8.70 23.16
CA GLY A 69 8.35 -7.93 22.75
C GLY A 69 9.64 -8.75 22.67
N LYS A 70 9.57 -10.08 22.77
CA LYS A 70 10.74 -10.96 22.67
C LYS A 70 11.09 -11.21 21.20
N PRO A 71 12.37 -11.13 20.80
CA PRO A 71 12.80 -11.53 19.46
C PRO A 71 12.36 -12.96 19.16
N VAL A 72 11.90 -13.19 17.93
CA VAL A 72 11.51 -14.53 17.46
C VAL A 72 12.76 -15.36 17.21
N ASP A 73 12.87 -16.52 17.87
CA ASP A 73 13.86 -17.53 17.54
C ASP A 73 13.31 -18.43 16.42
N LYS A 74 14.06 -18.52 15.32
CA LYS A 74 13.73 -19.39 14.19
C LYS A 74 13.62 -20.86 14.58
N ASN A 75 14.33 -21.32 15.60
CA ASN A 75 14.32 -22.71 16.05
C ASN A 75 12.99 -23.10 16.71
N ASP A 76 12.20 -22.12 17.15
CA ASP A 76 10.90 -22.32 17.80
C ASP A 76 9.73 -22.32 16.81
N LEU A 77 10.00 -22.06 15.53
CA LEU A 77 8.98 -21.97 14.49
C LEU A 77 8.47 -23.36 14.12
N LYS A 78 7.15 -23.56 14.26
CA LYS A 78 6.47 -24.84 13.98
C LYS A 78 5.93 -24.95 12.55
N ASN A 79 5.81 -23.83 11.84
CA ASN A 79 5.16 -23.77 10.53
C ASN A 79 6.20 -23.49 9.44
N ASN A 80 6.05 -24.15 8.30
CA ASN A 80 6.89 -23.93 7.14
C ASN A 80 6.17 -23.01 6.14
N VAL A 81 6.62 -21.77 6.01
CA VAL A 81 5.98 -20.78 5.13
C VAL A 81 6.17 -21.19 3.66
N LYS A 82 5.06 -21.30 2.92
CA LYS A 82 5.02 -21.64 1.49
C LYS A 82 4.54 -20.51 0.60
N ILE A 83 3.90 -19.49 1.20
CA ILE A 83 3.38 -18.32 0.51
C ILE A 83 3.47 -17.09 1.42
N VAL A 84 3.88 -15.97 0.84
CA VAL A 84 3.97 -14.66 1.48
C VAL A 84 3.00 -13.71 0.78
N PHE A 85 2.13 -13.10 1.56
CA PHE A 85 1.26 -12.00 1.18
C PHE A 85 1.81 -10.73 1.81
N SER A 86 2.23 -9.77 0.99
CA SER A 86 2.70 -8.48 1.47
C SER A 86 1.74 -7.40 1.02
N ASP A 87 1.31 -6.57 1.95
CA ASP A 87 0.81 -5.25 1.60
C ASP A 87 1.91 -4.41 0.90
N LEU A 88 1.47 -3.36 0.21
CA LEU A 88 2.29 -2.46 -0.58
C LEU A 88 2.64 -1.17 0.18
N ASP A 89 1.72 -0.21 0.25
CA ASP A 89 1.95 1.13 0.80
C ASP A 89 2.03 1.09 2.33
N GLY A 90 3.14 1.57 2.92
CA GLY A 90 3.30 1.51 4.37
C GLY A 90 3.80 0.15 4.89
N THR A 91 4.02 -0.82 4.00
CA THR A 91 4.58 -2.15 4.33
C THR A 91 5.81 -2.50 3.49
N LEU A 92 5.63 -2.71 2.18
CA LEU A 92 6.72 -3.03 1.25
C LEU A 92 7.39 -1.76 0.70
N LEU A 93 6.59 -0.72 0.50
CA LEU A 93 7.03 0.62 0.12
C LEU A 93 7.42 1.43 1.35
N ASN A 94 8.55 2.11 1.23
CA ASN A 94 8.91 3.20 2.13
C ASN A 94 8.05 4.46 1.84
N ASP A 95 8.20 5.49 2.65
CA ASP A 95 7.47 6.76 2.62
C ASP A 95 7.74 7.57 1.33
N HIS A 96 8.76 7.17 0.55
CA HIS A 96 9.07 7.72 -0.76
C HIS A 96 8.43 6.90 -1.91
N HIS A 97 7.52 5.96 -1.59
CA HIS A 97 6.89 5.03 -2.51
C HIS A 97 7.91 4.22 -3.33
N LYS A 98 9.01 3.80 -2.70
CA LYS A 98 10.03 2.92 -3.28
C LYS A 98 10.16 1.62 -2.51
N VAL A 99 10.44 0.54 -3.23
CA VAL A 99 10.84 -0.73 -2.62
C VAL A 99 12.35 -0.71 -2.43
N SER A 100 12.82 -1.04 -1.23
CA SER A 100 14.25 -1.14 -0.97
C SER A 100 14.89 -2.32 -1.70
N LYS A 101 16.20 -2.22 -1.93
CA LYS A 101 17.00 -3.31 -2.50
C LYS A 101 16.95 -4.57 -1.62
N LEU A 102 17.01 -4.42 -0.30
CA LEU A 102 16.99 -5.55 0.63
C LEU A 102 15.64 -6.28 0.61
N ASN A 103 14.52 -5.55 0.57
CA ASN A 103 13.19 -6.16 0.41
C ASN A 103 13.12 -6.98 -0.89
N LEU A 104 13.53 -6.39 -2.03
CA LEU A 104 13.50 -7.05 -3.34
C LEU A 104 14.37 -8.32 -3.39
N GLU A 105 15.61 -8.23 -2.92
CA GLU A 105 16.54 -9.36 -2.91
C GLU A 105 16.01 -10.51 -2.04
N SER A 106 15.38 -10.19 -0.92
CA SER A 106 14.83 -11.17 0.02
C SER A 106 13.62 -11.89 -0.54
N LEU A 107 12.70 -11.15 -1.14
CA LEU A 107 11.55 -11.73 -1.84
C LEU A 107 12.03 -12.63 -3.00
N SER A 108 13.05 -12.21 -3.75
CA SER A 108 13.64 -13.01 -4.83
C SER A 108 14.28 -14.31 -4.30
N LYS A 109 15.03 -14.23 -3.19
CA LYS A 109 15.60 -15.42 -2.52
C LYS A 109 14.51 -16.39 -2.06
N ALA A 110 13.43 -15.89 -1.45
CA ALA A 110 12.32 -16.72 -1.02
C ALA A 110 11.62 -17.38 -2.23
N LYS A 111 11.38 -16.62 -3.30
CA LYS A 111 10.86 -17.17 -4.56
C LYS A 111 11.74 -18.30 -5.09
N ASN A 112 13.05 -18.13 -5.10
CA ASN A 112 13.99 -19.16 -5.58
C ASN A 112 13.99 -20.43 -4.73
N LYS A 113 13.53 -20.36 -3.46
CA LYS A 113 13.27 -21.52 -2.61
C LYS A 113 11.90 -22.17 -2.83
N GLY A 114 11.11 -21.68 -3.77
CA GLY A 114 9.77 -22.19 -4.08
C GLY A 114 8.65 -21.54 -3.28
N ILE A 115 8.94 -20.50 -2.48
CA ILE A 115 7.93 -19.75 -1.74
C ILE A 115 7.22 -18.80 -2.69
N LYS A 116 5.89 -18.83 -2.68
CA LYS A 116 5.10 -17.93 -3.53
C LYS A 116 5.09 -16.53 -2.93
N ILE A 117 5.31 -15.51 -3.75
CA ILE A 117 5.27 -14.11 -3.33
C ILE A 117 4.05 -13.46 -3.98
N VAL A 118 3.20 -12.84 -3.17
CA VAL A 118 1.93 -12.24 -3.60
C VAL A 118 1.82 -10.84 -3.01
N ILE A 119 1.53 -9.85 -3.86
CA ILE A 119 1.18 -8.50 -3.42
C ILE A 119 -0.33 -8.46 -3.10
N ALA A 120 -0.69 -7.86 -1.97
CA ALA A 120 -2.06 -7.67 -1.53
C ALA A 120 -2.34 -6.20 -1.19
N THR A 121 -2.95 -5.46 -2.11
CA THR A 121 -3.04 -3.99 -2.01
C THR A 121 -4.46 -3.45 -2.28
N GLY A 122 -4.74 -2.27 -1.74
CA GLY A 122 -5.91 -1.48 -2.11
C GLY A 122 -5.80 -0.85 -3.49
N ARG A 123 -4.60 -0.77 -4.04
CA ARG A 123 -4.37 -0.26 -5.39
C ARG A 123 -4.85 -1.24 -6.47
N PRO A 124 -5.22 -0.75 -7.65
CA PRO A 124 -5.38 -1.61 -8.81
C PRO A 124 -4.02 -2.07 -9.36
N ILE A 125 -4.02 -3.18 -10.12
CA ILE A 125 -2.80 -3.78 -10.66
C ILE A 125 -2.00 -2.83 -11.55
N TYR A 126 -2.66 -1.97 -12.32
CA TYR A 126 -1.98 -0.99 -13.19
C TYR A 126 -1.23 0.08 -12.39
N THR A 127 -1.77 0.56 -11.26
CA THR A 127 -1.02 1.47 -10.38
C THR A 127 0.14 0.74 -9.70
N ALA A 128 -0.07 -0.48 -9.20
CA ALA A 128 1.02 -1.26 -8.62
C ALA A 128 2.14 -1.49 -9.65
N ASN A 129 1.79 -1.79 -10.90
CA ASN A 129 2.75 -1.91 -12.00
C ASN A 129 3.47 -0.59 -12.31
N TYR A 130 2.78 0.53 -12.29
CA TYR A 130 3.42 1.84 -12.45
C TYR A 130 4.43 2.15 -11.33
N LEU A 131 4.11 1.80 -10.09
CA LEU A 131 4.96 2.08 -8.93
C LEU A 131 6.19 1.16 -8.85
N ILE A 132 5.99 -0.15 -9.01
CA ILE A 132 7.01 -1.17 -8.70
C ILE A 132 7.27 -2.17 -9.82
N GLY A 133 6.57 -2.08 -10.95
CA GLY A 133 6.63 -3.10 -12.01
C GLY A 133 8.03 -3.33 -12.56
N GLU A 134 8.81 -2.26 -12.75
CA GLU A 134 10.21 -2.38 -13.19
C GLU A 134 11.08 -3.11 -12.16
N ASP A 135 10.96 -2.74 -10.89
CA ASP A 135 11.77 -3.30 -9.81
C ASP A 135 11.44 -4.77 -9.57
N ILE A 136 10.16 -5.11 -9.58
CA ILE A 136 9.64 -6.48 -9.51
C ILE A 136 10.21 -7.31 -10.67
N LYS A 137 10.12 -6.80 -11.91
CA LYS A 137 10.63 -7.52 -13.09
C LYS A 137 12.14 -7.73 -13.05
N LYS A 138 12.91 -6.70 -12.68
CA LYS A 138 14.39 -6.77 -12.58
C LYS A 138 14.87 -7.80 -11.54
N ASN A 139 14.06 -8.06 -10.51
CA ASN A 139 14.38 -9.00 -9.43
C ASN A 139 13.76 -10.39 -9.62
N ASN A 140 13.30 -10.71 -10.84
CA ASN A 140 12.61 -11.98 -11.14
C ASN A 140 11.41 -12.21 -10.20
N LEU A 141 10.65 -11.16 -9.89
CA LEU A 141 9.37 -11.25 -9.18
C LEU A 141 8.23 -11.02 -10.18
N SER A 142 6.99 -11.19 -9.72
CA SER A 142 5.80 -11.01 -10.54
C SER A 142 4.71 -10.30 -9.74
N LEU A 143 3.86 -9.54 -10.44
CA LEU A 143 2.61 -9.01 -9.90
C LEU A 143 1.47 -10.04 -9.97
N VAL A 144 1.63 -11.10 -10.76
CA VAL A 144 0.68 -12.23 -10.81
C VAL A 144 1.33 -13.50 -10.26
N PRO A 145 0.67 -14.25 -9.35
CA PRO A 145 -0.63 -13.96 -8.74
C PRO A 145 -0.61 -12.72 -7.82
N GLY A 146 -1.76 -12.08 -7.63
CA GLY A 146 -1.87 -10.83 -6.86
C GLY A 146 -3.30 -10.50 -6.43
N ILE A 147 -3.44 -9.77 -5.33
CA ILE A 147 -4.72 -9.33 -4.75
C ILE A 147 -4.77 -7.81 -4.82
N TYR A 148 -5.80 -7.27 -5.48
CA TYR A 148 -5.91 -5.84 -5.80
C TYR A 148 -7.28 -5.30 -5.42
N LEU A 149 -7.37 -3.97 -5.34
CA LEU A 149 -8.61 -3.27 -4.97
C LEU A 149 -9.21 -3.86 -3.68
N ASN A 150 -8.35 -4.10 -2.68
CA ASN A 150 -8.72 -4.73 -1.40
C ASN A 150 -9.40 -6.09 -1.56
N GLY A 151 -9.02 -6.87 -2.58
CA GLY A 151 -9.60 -8.19 -2.84
C GLY A 151 -10.85 -8.18 -3.70
N CYS A 152 -11.28 -7.03 -4.23
CA CYS A 152 -12.32 -7.00 -5.27
C CYS A 152 -11.86 -7.77 -6.53
N THR A 153 -10.56 -7.71 -6.83
CA THR A 153 -9.95 -8.51 -7.88
C THR A 153 -8.78 -9.33 -7.33
N THR A 154 -8.72 -10.61 -7.71
CA THR A 154 -7.59 -11.49 -7.39
C THR A 154 -7.19 -12.23 -8.66
N TYR A 155 -5.92 -12.12 -9.04
CA TYR A 155 -5.38 -12.77 -10.23
C TYR A 155 -4.60 -14.02 -9.85
N GLY A 156 -4.81 -15.09 -10.61
CA GLY A 156 -4.04 -16.33 -10.57
C GLY A 156 -2.66 -16.18 -11.22
N PRO A 157 -1.84 -17.25 -11.15
CA PRO A 157 -0.46 -17.22 -11.64
C PRO A 157 -0.33 -16.97 -13.15
N ASN A 158 -1.38 -17.26 -13.92
CA ASN A 158 -1.40 -17.07 -15.37
C ASN A 158 -2.08 -15.75 -15.78
N GLY A 159 -2.45 -14.90 -14.82
CA GLY A 159 -3.20 -13.67 -15.06
C GLY A 159 -4.71 -13.87 -15.23
N ASP A 160 -5.22 -15.08 -15.01
CA ASP A 160 -6.64 -15.37 -14.92
C ASP A 160 -7.27 -14.72 -13.68
N ILE A 161 -8.54 -14.30 -13.76
CA ILE A 161 -9.24 -13.68 -12.62
C ILE A 161 -9.89 -14.79 -11.78
N ILE A 162 -9.48 -14.91 -10.52
CA ILE A 162 -10.00 -15.86 -9.53
C ILE A 162 -11.16 -15.24 -8.74
N ILE A 163 -11.06 -13.95 -8.40
CA ILE A 163 -12.14 -13.16 -7.78
C ILE A 163 -12.42 -11.96 -8.68
N ASP A 164 -13.69 -11.78 -9.07
CA ASP A 164 -14.17 -10.72 -9.99
C ASP A 164 -15.38 -9.98 -9.38
N ASN A 165 -15.20 -9.33 -8.23
CA ASN A 165 -16.29 -8.69 -7.48
C ASN A 165 -16.48 -7.23 -7.91
N TYR A 166 -17.14 -7.02 -9.05
CA TYR A 166 -17.56 -5.69 -9.52
C TYR A 166 -18.94 -5.31 -8.97
N ILE A 167 -19.21 -4.01 -8.93
CA ILE A 167 -20.47 -3.42 -8.49
C ILE A 167 -21.52 -3.61 -9.59
N ASP A 168 -22.72 -4.05 -9.19
CA ASP A 168 -23.84 -4.25 -10.11
C ASP A 168 -24.15 -2.98 -10.92
N LYS A 169 -24.43 -3.14 -12.22
CA LYS A 169 -24.68 -2.05 -13.16
C LYS A 169 -25.82 -1.13 -12.71
N LYS A 170 -26.90 -1.67 -12.14
CA LYS A 170 -28.01 -0.85 -11.64
C LYS A 170 -27.56 -0.03 -10.45
N LEU A 171 -26.79 -0.62 -9.53
CA LEU A 171 -26.24 0.10 -8.39
C LEU A 171 -25.25 1.20 -8.82
N ILE A 172 -24.40 0.96 -9.82
CA ILE A 172 -23.55 2.01 -10.40
C ILE A 172 -24.37 3.21 -10.85
N MET A 173 -25.48 2.96 -11.57
CA MET A 173 -26.34 4.04 -12.04
C MET A 173 -27.14 4.72 -10.92
N ASP A 174 -27.56 3.98 -9.91
CA ASP A 174 -28.20 4.57 -8.72
C ASP A 174 -27.23 5.51 -7.99
N ILE A 175 -25.98 5.10 -7.82
CA ILE A 175 -24.92 5.92 -7.21
C ILE A 175 -24.64 7.13 -8.09
N TYR A 176 -24.42 6.96 -9.39
CA TYR A 176 -24.16 8.08 -10.31
C TYR A 176 -25.28 9.14 -10.27
N ASN A 177 -26.54 8.71 -10.37
CA ASN A 177 -27.68 9.62 -10.35
C ASN A 177 -27.80 10.36 -9.01
N PHE A 178 -27.63 9.65 -7.89
CA PHE A 178 -27.62 10.25 -6.57
C PHE A 178 -26.48 11.26 -6.41
N SER A 179 -25.29 10.93 -6.89
CA SER A 179 -24.14 11.85 -6.88
C SER A 179 -24.38 13.09 -7.75
N LYS A 180 -25.05 12.94 -8.89
CA LYS A 180 -25.42 14.04 -9.79
C LYS A 180 -26.42 14.99 -9.13
N GLU A 181 -27.48 14.45 -8.50
CA GLU A 181 -28.47 15.21 -7.74
C GLU A 181 -27.84 16.02 -6.59
N ASN A 182 -26.76 15.51 -6.01
CA ASN A 182 -26.03 16.14 -4.91
C ASN A 182 -24.79 16.95 -5.34
N ASN A 183 -24.57 17.18 -6.64
CA ASN A 183 -23.41 17.91 -7.19
C ASN A 183 -22.04 17.30 -6.82
N LEU A 184 -21.97 15.97 -6.70
CA LEU A 184 -20.78 15.20 -6.36
C LEU A 184 -20.23 14.38 -7.53
N ALA A 185 -20.97 14.19 -8.62
CA ALA A 185 -20.57 13.33 -9.75
C ALA A 185 -19.17 13.68 -10.31
N ASN A 186 -18.86 14.98 -10.43
CA ASN A 186 -17.57 15.45 -10.95
C ASN A 186 -16.40 15.28 -9.94
N ARG A 187 -16.67 14.82 -8.72
CA ARG A 187 -15.65 14.55 -7.68
C ARG A 187 -15.32 13.07 -7.57
N MET A 188 -15.88 12.25 -8.44
CA MET A 188 -15.80 10.79 -8.34
C MET A 188 -14.74 10.22 -9.28
N VAL A 189 -14.02 9.23 -8.77
CA VAL A 189 -13.14 8.36 -9.54
C VAL A 189 -13.71 6.96 -9.54
N TRP A 190 -13.91 6.39 -10.72
CA TRP A 190 -14.50 5.07 -10.93
C TRP A 190 -13.39 4.10 -11.34
N TYR A 191 -13.17 3.06 -10.53
CA TYR A 191 -12.09 2.10 -10.73
C TYR A 191 -12.59 0.87 -11.49
N SER A 192 -12.03 0.62 -12.67
CA SER A 192 -12.10 -0.69 -13.33
C SER A 192 -10.84 -1.52 -13.06
N SER A 193 -10.81 -2.74 -13.60
CA SER A 193 -9.65 -3.62 -13.54
C SER A 193 -8.44 -3.10 -14.33
N GLU A 194 -8.65 -2.25 -15.33
CA GLU A 194 -7.60 -1.79 -16.26
C GLU A 194 -7.29 -0.30 -16.16
N LYS A 195 -8.25 0.51 -15.76
CA LYS A 195 -8.15 1.97 -15.72
C LYS A 195 -9.02 2.60 -14.63
N THR A 196 -8.73 3.85 -14.30
CA THR A 196 -9.63 4.73 -13.56
C THR A 196 -10.31 5.71 -14.50
N TYR A 197 -11.49 6.16 -14.12
CA TYR A 197 -12.30 7.08 -14.91
C TYR A 197 -12.84 8.24 -14.08
N THR A 198 -13.03 9.40 -14.73
CA THR A 198 -13.70 10.59 -14.18
C THR A 198 -14.60 11.22 -15.26
N PHE A 199 -15.46 12.16 -14.88
CA PHE A 199 -16.27 12.93 -15.84
C PHE A 199 -15.58 14.21 -16.31
N GLU A 200 -14.67 14.76 -15.51
CA GLU A 200 -13.87 15.92 -15.86
C GLU A 200 -12.61 16.00 -14.98
N MET A 201 -11.64 16.79 -15.42
CA MET A 201 -10.51 17.19 -14.59
C MET A 201 -10.87 18.45 -13.79
N ASN A 202 -10.62 18.42 -12.49
CA ASN A 202 -10.82 19.54 -11.58
C ASN A 202 -9.91 19.38 -10.35
N GLU A 203 -9.97 20.34 -9.42
CA GLU A 203 -9.14 20.37 -8.21
C GLU A 203 -9.25 19.11 -7.35
N TYR A 204 -10.41 18.45 -7.30
CA TYR A 204 -10.63 17.23 -6.51
C TYR A 204 -9.94 16.02 -7.13
N ILE A 205 -9.92 15.96 -8.47
CA ILE A 205 -9.21 14.93 -9.22
C ILE A 205 -7.70 15.20 -9.22
N ASP A 206 -7.28 16.47 -9.27
CA ASP A 206 -5.88 16.85 -9.10
C ASP A 206 -5.34 16.44 -7.72
N GLN A 207 -6.12 16.65 -6.66
CA GLN A 207 -5.78 16.19 -5.32
C GLN A 207 -5.69 14.66 -5.25
N TYR A 208 -6.66 13.95 -5.84
CA TYR A 208 -6.64 12.49 -5.94
C TYR A 208 -5.36 11.96 -6.62
N MET A 209 -4.92 12.59 -7.70
CA MET A 209 -3.72 12.17 -8.45
C MET A 209 -2.41 12.33 -7.66
N THR A 210 -2.42 13.07 -6.54
CA THR A 210 -1.28 13.10 -5.62
C THR A 210 -1.11 11.79 -4.84
N LEU A 211 -2.18 11.00 -4.69
CA LEU A 211 -2.16 9.68 -4.03
C LEU A 211 -2.04 8.53 -5.01
N GLU A 212 -2.74 8.64 -6.14
CA GLU A 212 -2.78 7.64 -7.20
C GLU A 212 -2.16 8.25 -8.45
N PRO A 213 -0.89 7.93 -8.77
CA PRO A 213 -0.13 8.61 -9.82
C PRO A 213 -0.52 8.14 -11.24
N ILE A 214 -1.82 7.95 -11.48
CA ILE A 214 -2.42 7.55 -12.74
C ILE A 214 -3.46 8.60 -13.13
N ILE A 215 -3.36 9.09 -14.37
CA ILE A 215 -4.34 10.03 -14.92
C ILE A 215 -5.61 9.23 -15.28
N PRO A 216 -6.77 9.56 -14.70
CA PRO A 216 -8.01 8.89 -15.05
C PRO A 216 -8.47 9.29 -16.46
N ASP A 217 -9.06 8.33 -17.18
CA ASP A 217 -9.68 8.61 -18.48
C ASP A 217 -11.00 9.39 -18.26
N ILE A 218 -11.23 10.42 -19.07
CA ILE A 218 -12.50 11.16 -19.06
C ILE A 218 -13.53 10.36 -19.86
N ILE A 219 -14.68 10.08 -19.24
CA ILE A 219 -15.78 9.32 -19.86
C ILE A 219 -17.11 10.06 -19.72
N ASP A 220 -18.10 9.62 -20.50
CA ASP A 220 -19.49 10.05 -20.37
C ASP A 220 -20.34 9.01 -19.62
N GLU A 221 -21.63 9.34 -19.43
CA GLU A 221 -22.59 8.49 -18.72
C GLU A 221 -22.84 7.16 -19.47
N GLU A 222 -22.81 7.17 -20.80
CA GLU A 222 -23.05 5.97 -21.62
C GLU A 222 -21.89 4.99 -21.47
N THR A 223 -20.66 5.48 -21.52
CA THR A 223 -19.46 4.68 -21.27
C THR A 223 -19.45 4.12 -19.85
N LEU A 224 -19.82 4.91 -18.84
CA LEU A 224 -19.89 4.42 -17.46
C LEU A 224 -20.87 3.25 -17.31
N LYS A 225 -22.04 3.30 -17.99
CA LYS A 225 -23.06 2.23 -17.94
C LYS A 225 -22.52 0.87 -18.38
N ASP A 226 -21.56 0.85 -19.30
CA ASP A 226 -21.02 -0.38 -19.88
C ASP A 226 -19.65 -0.75 -19.33
N THR A 227 -19.15 0.02 -18.35
CA THR A 227 -17.86 -0.23 -17.69
C THR A 227 -18.06 -1.06 -16.42
N LYS A 228 -17.26 -2.13 -16.26
CA LYS A 228 -17.16 -2.86 -15.00
C LYS A 228 -16.39 -2.02 -13.96
N ILE A 229 -17.09 -1.58 -12.92
CA ILE A 229 -16.52 -0.81 -11.83
C ILE A 229 -16.46 -1.65 -10.55
N TYR A 230 -15.32 -1.64 -9.88
CA TYR A 230 -15.05 -2.42 -8.66
C TYR A 230 -15.06 -1.56 -7.41
N LYS A 231 -14.62 -0.31 -7.56
CA LYS A 231 -14.50 0.67 -6.48
C LYS A 231 -14.86 2.04 -7.02
N ILE A 232 -15.46 2.85 -6.16
CA ILE A 232 -15.72 4.26 -6.43
C ILE A 232 -15.09 5.05 -5.30
N LEU A 233 -14.38 6.12 -5.64
CA LEU A 233 -13.79 7.04 -4.68
C LEU A 233 -14.40 8.42 -4.90
N ILE A 234 -14.80 9.09 -3.81
CA ILE A 234 -15.31 10.46 -3.84
C ILE A 234 -14.29 11.34 -3.13
N SER A 235 -13.72 12.29 -3.85
CA SER A 235 -12.75 13.25 -3.32
C SER A 235 -13.47 14.45 -2.72
N LEU A 236 -13.24 14.69 -1.44
CA LEU A 236 -13.96 15.66 -0.61
C LEU A 236 -12.98 16.62 0.08
N ASN A 237 -13.53 17.58 0.83
CA ASN A 237 -12.77 18.42 1.74
C ASN A 237 -13.17 18.11 3.20
N GLU A 238 -12.40 18.61 4.16
CA GLU A 238 -12.67 18.34 5.58
C GLU A 238 -14.07 18.82 6.02
N GLN A 239 -14.56 19.91 5.41
CA GLN A 239 -15.85 20.49 5.79
C GLN A 239 -17.05 19.62 5.38
N ASN A 240 -16.99 18.98 4.20
CA ASN A 240 -18.09 18.19 3.67
C ASN A 240 -17.94 16.68 3.88
N LEU A 241 -16.76 16.19 4.28
CA LEU A 241 -16.53 14.77 4.51
C LEU A 241 -17.55 14.11 5.46
N PRO A 242 -17.81 14.64 6.69
CA PRO A 242 -18.71 13.95 7.62
C PRO A 242 -20.15 13.87 7.11
N SER A 243 -20.65 14.93 6.47
CA SER A 243 -22.02 14.99 5.97
C SER A 243 -22.20 14.10 4.74
N VAL A 244 -21.23 14.11 3.81
CA VAL A 244 -21.28 13.24 2.63
C VAL A 244 -21.12 11.78 3.02
N LEU A 245 -20.18 11.42 3.91
CA LEU A 245 -20.04 10.05 4.39
C LEU A 245 -21.35 9.53 4.98
N LYS A 246 -21.96 10.30 5.90
CA LYS A 246 -23.25 9.94 6.51
C LYS A 246 -24.36 9.80 5.48
N MET A 247 -24.43 10.73 4.52
CA MET A 247 -25.44 10.73 3.45
C MET A 247 -25.35 9.48 2.56
N TYR A 248 -24.13 9.06 2.18
CA TYR A 248 -23.95 7.85 1.38
C TYR A 248 -24.18 6.58 2.20
N GLN A 249 -23.79 6.58 3.48
CA GLN A 249 -24.08 5.46 4.37
C GLN A 249 -25.59 5.26 4.56
N ASP A 250 -26.33 6.32 4.83
CA ASP A 250 -27.78 6.26 4.99
C ASP A 250 -28.49 5.82 3.70
N LYS A 251 -27.91 6.11 2.53
CA LYS A 251 -28.50 5.78 1.23
C LYS A 251 -28.14 4.40 0.70
N PHE A 252 -26.92 3.91 0.96
CA PHE A 252 -26.36 2.75 0.25
C PHE A 252 -25.74 1.67 1.15
N SER A 253 -25.64 1.86 2.48
CA SER A 253 -25.08 0.85 3.41
C SER A 253 -25.97 -0.38 3.63
N ASP A 254 -27.04 -0.55 2.85
CA ASP A 254 -27.76 -1.82 2.68
C ASP A 254 -27.28 -2.61 1.44
N ARG A 255 -26.59 -1.96 0.49
CA ARG A 255 -26.22 -2.50 -0.82
C ARG A 255 -24.71 -2.51 -1.14
N ILE A 256 -23.92 -1.63 -0.53
CA ILE A 256 -22.47 -1.54 -0.74
C ILE A 256 -21.73 -1.01 0.51
N SER A 257 -20.47 -1.40 0.70
CA SER A 257 -19.64 -0.81 1.74
C SER A 257 -19.41 0.67 1.46
N VAL A 258 -19.52 1.52 2.48
CA VAL A 258 -19.26 2.96 2.39
C VAL A 258 -18.35 3.36 3.57
N THR A 259 -17.08 3.62 3.27
CA THR A 259 -16.04 3.89 4.28
C THR A 259 -15.26 5.16 3.97
N ASN A 260 -14.51 5.67 4.95
CA ASN A 260 -13.53 6.73 4.77
C ASN A 260 -12.18 6.23 5.32
N PRO A 261 -11.39 5.51 4.51
CA PRO A 261 -10.18 4.86 5.01
C PRO A 261 -9.01 5.83 5.16
N VAL A 262 -8.97 6.90 4.37
CA VAL A 262 -7.84 7.83 4.34
C VAL A 262 -8.30 9.24 3.97
N GLN A 263 -7.72 10.24 4.65
CA GLN A 263 -7.91 11.66 4.36
C GLN A 263 -9.39 12.04 4.12
N THR A 264 -9.65 12.82 3.08
CA THR A 264 -10.98 13.30 2.69
C THR A 264 -11.57 12.46 1.56
N TYR A 265 -11.35 11.14 1.57
CA TYR A 265 -11.89 10.24 0.55
C TYR A 265 -12.96 9.31 1.11
N VAL A 266 -14.12 9.28 0.47
CA VAL A 266 -15.12 8.24 0.71
C VAL A 266 -14.96 7.15 -0.34
N GLU A 267 -14.87 5.90 0.09
CA GLU A 267 -14.75 4.74 -0.79
C GLU A 267 -16.02 3.90 -0.74
N LEU A 268 -16.45 3.46 -1.92
CA LEU A 268 -17.54 2.51 -2.10
C LEU A 268 -17.04 1.28 -2.84
N PHE A 269 -17.29 0.11 -2.27
CA PHE A 269 -16.86 -1.18 -2.81
C PHE A 269 -17.71 -2.33 -2.22
N HIS A 270 -17.63 -3.51 -2.83
CA HIS A 270 -18.47 -4.65 -2.44
C HIS A 270 -18.29 -5.06 -0.96
N TYR A 271 -19.35 -5.47 -0.25
CA TYR A 271 -19.24 -5.85 1.19
C TYR A 271 -18.31 -7.02 1.45
N ASN A 272 -18.38 -8.02 0.56
CA ASN A 272 -17.69 -9.29 0.75
C ASN A 272 -16.28 -9.27 0.16
N THR A 273 -15.61 -8.13 0.17
CA THR A 273 -14.24 -8.00 -0.35
C THR A 273 -13.34 -7.39 0.70
N ASN A 274 -12.35 -8.19 1.10
CA ASN A 274 -11.17 -7.76 1.82
C ASN A 274 -9.98 -8.58 1.29
N LYS A 275 -8.75 -8.19 1.65
CA LYS A 275 -7.55 -8.89 1.19
C LYS A 275 -7.54 -10.36 1.59
N PHE A 276 -8.15 -10.73 2.72
CA PHE A 276 -8.18 -12.10 3.21
C PHE A 276 -9.02 -13.05 2.34
N GLU A 277 -10.07 -12.56 1.68
CA GLU A 277 -10.79 -13.38 0.68
C GLU A 277 -9.87 -13.78 -0.48
N GLY A 278 -9.04 -12.84 -0.96
CA GLY A 278 -8.00 -13.13 -1.96
C GLY A 278 -6.94 -14.10 -1.46
N VAL A 279 -6.51 -13.96 -0.20
CA VAL A 279 -5.56 -14.89 0.46
C VAL A 279 -6.13 -16.30 0.47
N LYS A 280 -7.37 -16.48 0.92
CA LYS A 280 -8.05 -17.80 0.93
C LYS A 280 -8.16 -18.39 -0.46
N ALA A 281 -8.52 -17.58 -1.45
CA ALA A 281 -8.67 -18.03 -2.84
C ALA A 281 -7.34 -18.50 -3.44
N LEU A 282 -6.26 -17.75 -3.24
CA LEU A 282 -4.93 -18.13 -3.72
C LEU A 282 -4.32 -19.32 -2.96
N CYS A 283 -4.47 -19.37 -1.63
CA CYS A 283 -4.06 -20.53 -0.84
C CYS A 283 -4.78 -21.80 -1.32
N LYS A 284 -6.10 -21.73 -1.55
CA LYS A 284 -6.87 -22.84 -2.12
C LYS A 284 -6.39 -23.21 -3.54
N HIS A 285 -6.13 -22.23 -4.40
CA HIS A 285 -5.64 -22.47 -5.76
C HIS A 285 -4.30 -23.22 -5.78
N PHE A 286 -3.41 -22.90 -4.84
CA PHE A 286 -2.09 -23.53 -4.74
C PHE A 286 -2.03 -24.77 -3.84
N ASP A 287 -3.15 -25.21 -3.27
CA ASP A 287 -3.21 -26.27 -2.25
C ASP A 287 -2.26 -26.00 -1.06
N ILE A 288 -2.26 -24.76 -0.59
CA ILE A 288 -1.48 -24.30 0.56
C ILE A 288 -2.43 -24.04 1.73
N SER A 289 -2.15 -24.64 2.89
CA SER A 289 -2.88 -24.35 4.12
C SER A 289 -2.66 -22.90 4.55
N LEU A 290 -3.69 -22.24 5.08
CA LEU A 290 -3.53 -20.91 5.69
C LEU A 290 -2.49 -20.92 6.82
N ASN A 291 -2.27 -22.06 7.48
CA ASN A 291 -1.22 -22.20 8.50
C ASN A 291 0.21 -22.10 7.94
N ASP A 292 0.39 -22.36 6.64
CA ASP A 292 1.65 -22.26 5.91
C ASP A 292 1.79 -20.90 5.18
N ALA A 293 0.89 -19.94 5.44
CA ALA A 293 0.92 -18.61 4.87
C ALA A 293 1.50 -17.57 5.85
N LEU A 294 2.30 -16.65 5.30
CA LEU A 294 2.78 -15.44 5.95
C LEU A 294 2.03 -14.23 5.39
N ALA A 295 1.48 -13.36 6.24
CA ALA A 295 0.93 -12.07 5.85
C ALA A 295 1.65 -10.92 6.54
N ILE A 296 1.94 -9.83 5.81
CA ILE A 296 2.62 -8.64 6.31
C ILE A 296 1.77 -7.42 5.93
N GLY A 297 1.48 -6.53 6.88
CA GLY A 297 0.64 -5.35 6.63
C GLY A 297 0.75 -4.26 7.70
N ASP A 298 0.13 -3.12 7.45
CA ASP A 298 0.14 -1.94 8.33
C ASP A 298 -1.25 -1.30 8.53
N GLY A 299 -2.11 -1.42 7.53
CA GLY A 299 -3.41 -0.75 7.47
C GLY A 299 -4.58 -1.54 8.04
N ASP A 300 -5.71 -0.86 8.22
CA ASP A 300 -6.96 -1.48 8.67
C ASP A 300 -7.47 -2.55 7.69
N ASN A 301 -7.23 -2.36 6.39
CA ASN A 301 -7.55 -3.30 5.33
C ASN A 301 -6.68 -4.59 5.32
N ASP A 302 -5.69 -4.68 6.22
CA ASP A 302 -4.87 -5.87 6.42
C ASP A 302 -5.34 -6.73 7.60
N ILE A 303 -6.20 -6.19 8.48
CA ILE A 303 -6.58 -6.82 9.75
C ILE A 303 -7.12 -8.24 9.55
N GLU A 304 -8.02 -8.44 8.58
CA GLU A 304 -8.60 -9.76 8.31
C GLU A 304 -7.53 -10.76 7.86
N MET A 305 -6.59 -10.36 7.01
CA MET A 305 -5.55 -11.28 6.54
C MET A 305 -4.54 -11.58 7.63
N LEU A 306 -4.18 -10.59 8.46
CA LEU A 306 -3.26 -10.76 9.58
C LEU A 306 -3.84 -11.71 10.65
N LYS A 307 -5.15 -11.66 10.91
CA LYS A 307 -5.83 -12.60 11.81
C LYS A 307 -5.95 -14.00 11.22
N GLY A 308 -6.11 -14.09 9.91
CA GLY A 308 -6.56 -15.31 9.22
C GLY A 308 -5.47 -16.31 8.84
N VAL A 309 -4.18 -15.94 8.90
CA VAL A 309 -3.07 -16.81 8.47
C VAL A 309 -2.25 -17.39 9.64
N GLY A 310 -1.44 -18.39 9.32
CA GLY A 310 -0.56 -19.11 10.24
C GLY A 310 0.54 -18.25 10.83
N THR A 311 1.08 -17.32 10.05
CA THR A 311 2.11 -16.37 10.50
C THR A 311 1.73 -14.99 10.01
N SER A 312 1.69 -13.99 10.89
CA SER A 312 1.35 -12.63 10.49
C SER A 312 2.18 -11.61 11.22
N ILE A 313 2.57 -10.56 10.51
CA ILE A 313 3.45 -9.50 11.00
C ILE A 313 2.78 -8.16 10.70
N ALA A 314 2.58 -7.36 11.73
CA ALA A 314 2.33 -5.94 11.55
C ALA A 314 3.65 -5.18 11.62
N VAL A 315 3.87 -4.23 10.72
CA VAL A 315 5.08 -3.40 10.72
C VAL A 315 5.07 -2.36 11.85
N GLN A 316 6.24 -1.82 12.20
CA GLN A 316 6.37 -0.92 13.35
C GLN A 316 5.61 0.41 13.18
N ASN A 317 5.41 0.89 11.95
CA ASN A 317 4.60 2.08 11.66
C ASN A 317 3.08 1.84 11.71
N ALA A 318 2.63 0.57 11.79
CA ALA A 318 1.22 0.22 11.82
C ALA A 318 0.51 0.76 13.08
N ALA A 319 -0.80 1.04 12.94
CA ALA A 319 -1.64 1.40 14.08
C ALA A 319 -1.73 0.27 15.12
N SER A 320 -2.03 0.62 16.38
CA SER A 320 -2.13 -0.37 17.48
C SER A 320 -3.11 -1.49 17.17
N VAL A 321 -4.28 -1.16 16.59
CA VAL A 321 -5.31 -2.15 16.22
C VAL A 321 -4.80 -3.18 15.19
N THR A 322 -4.00 -2.74 14.21
CA THR A 322 -3.36 -3.63 13.24
C THR A 322 -2.29 -4.49 13.90
N LYS A 323 -1.44 -3.89 14.74
CA LYS A 323 -0.43 -4.63 15.52
C LYS A 323 -1.04 -5.68 16.41
N GLU A 324 -2.15 -5.39 17.07
CA GLU A 324 -2.90 -6.32 17.90
C GLU A 324 -3.47 -7.49 17.09
N SER A 325 -3.80 -7.27 15.82
CA SER A 325 -4.38 -8.26 14.91
C SER A 325 -3.36 -9.25 14.31
N ALA A 326 -2.07 -8.87 14.22
CA ALA A 326 -0.99 -9.76 13.77
C ALA A 326 -0.49 -10.69 14.89
N LYS A 327 0.30 -11.72 14.58
CA LYS A 327 0.96 -12.58 15.61
C LYS A 327 2.27 -12.00 16.12
N TYR A 328 2.95 -11.25 15.26
CA TYR A 328 4.25 -10.66 15.52
C TYR A 328 4.25 -9.18 15.10
N VAL A 329 5.23 -8.44 15.61
CA VAL A 329 5.51 -7.07 15.18
C VAL A 329 6.92 -7.04 14.58
N GLY A 330 7.04 -6.52 13.36
CA GLY A 330 8.31 -6.37 12.65
C GLY A 330 8.83 -4.93 12.70
N PRO A 331 9.98 -4.67 12.04
CA PRO A 331 10.49 -3.32 11.79
C PRO A 331 9.52 -2.41 11.04
N SER A 332 9.86 -1.13 10.89
CA SER A 332 9.09 -0.20 10.07
C SER A 332 9.27 -0.49 8.58
N ASN A 333 8.35 -0.02 7.75
CA ASN A 333 8.53 0.03 6.30
C ASN A 333 9.84 0.74 5.86
N GLU A 334 10.30 1.74 6.60
CA GLU A 334 11.61 2.39 6.39
C GLU A 334 12.81 1.50 6.71
N ASP A 335 12.60 0.48 7.54
CA ASP A 335 13.64 -0.42 8.07
C ASP A 335 13.52 -1.82 7.47
N ASP A 336 13.18 -1.92 6.18
CA ASP A 336 13.15 -3.18 5.43
C ASP A 336 12.28 -4.28 6.07
N ALA A 337 11.12 -3.92 6.61
CA ALA A 337 10.26 -4.85 7.36
C ALA A 337 10.01 -6.20 6.65
N VAL A 338 9.83 -6.18 5.33
CA VAL A 338 9.60 -7.39 4.52
C VAL A 338 10.85 -8.26 4.44
N HIS A 339 12.05 -7.69 4.33
CA HIS A 339 13.31 -8.44 4.45
C HIS A 339 13.37 -9.19 5.77
N HIS A 340 13.15 -8.50 6.89
CA HIS A 340 13.25 -9.10 8.22
C HIS A 340 12.20 -10.19 8.43
N ALA A 341 10.97 -9.94 8.00
CA ALA A 341 9.89 -10.92 8.01
C ALA A 341 10.26 -12.21 7.25
N VAL A 342 10.65 -12.08 6.00
CA VAL A 342 10.95 -13.23 5.15
C VAL A 342 12.21 -13.95 5.66
N ARG A 343 13.25 -13.23 6.09
CA ARG A 343 14.45 -13.82 6.68
C ARG A 343 14.13 -14.65 7.93
N THR A 344 13.23 -14.17 8.79
CA THR A 344 12.85 -14.89 10.02
C THR A 344 12.06 -16.16 9.72
N PHE A 345 11.12 -16.14 8.77
CA PHE A 345 10.15 -17.24 8.58
C PHE A 345 10.37 -18.11 7.33
N CYS A 346 11.31 -17.76 6.45
CA CYS A 346 11.56 -18.43 5.16
C CYS A 346 13.00 -18.97 4.99
N ASP A 347 13.81 -18.91 6.05
CA ASP A 347 15.20 -19.42 6.13
C ASP A 347 16.18 -18.86 5.08
N ILE A 348 15.96 -17.65 4.54
CA ILE A 348 16.76 -17.08 3.42
C ILE A 348 18.05 -16.36 3.82
#